data_AF-A0A4R4PFF9-F1
#
_entry.id   AF-A0A4R4PFF9-F1
#
_cell.length_a   1.000
_cell.length_b   1.000
_cell.length_c   1.000
_cell.angle_alpha   90.00
_cell.angle_beta   90.00
_cell.angle_gamma   90.00
#
_symmetry.space_group_name_H-M   'P 1'
#
loop_
_entity.id
_entity.type
_entity.pdbx_description
1 polymer ?
#
loop_
_entity_poly.entity_id
_entity_poly.type
_entity_poly.pdbx_seq_one_letter_code
_entity_poly.pdbx_strand_id
1 'polypeptide(L)'
;MKILSRGGRATVVAALATLLLAATGSMSQASAATTYWTFKSRYNGHCLTGSASTTAVWTAPCTGGPSQQWYWYGTREVYGGESYRMLRNRHSGDCLMTDFESGGGRNAVWQSSCANQTNTREWTNDTPELLSPPYVNNSLRVSPASNAVYTNDPLFSHTNDIPYLTHTWSRSHT
;
A
#
# COMPACT_ATOMS: atom_id res chain seq x y z
N MET A 1 -2.52 47.79 -79.86
CA MET A 1 -1.26 47.18 -80.35
C MET A 1 -1.19 45.77 -79.81
N LYS A 2 -1.17 44.78 -80.73
CA LYS A 2 -0.91 43.32 -80.61
C LYS A 2 -1.59 42.48 -79.51
N ILE A 3 -2.22 41.43 -80.03
CA ILE A 3 -2.98 40.33 -79.44
C ILE A 3 -2.00 39.17 -79.11
N LEU A 4 -2.49 38.22 -78.30
CA LEU A 4 -2.13 36.79 -78.19
C LEU A 4 -1.00 36.46 -77.21
N SER A 5 -0.97 35.34 -76.49
CA SER A 5 -1.89 34.22 -76.19
C SER A 5 -0.97 33.12 -75.63
N ARG A 6 -1.36 32.45 -74.55
CA ARG A 6 -1.12 31.02 -74.25
C ARG A 6 -1.58 30.75 -72.82
N GLY A 7 -2.51 29.85 -72.50
CA GLY A 7 -3.04 28.71 -73.24
C GLY A 7 -2.78 27.44 -72.44
N GLY A 8 -3.84 26.82 -71.92
CA GLY A 8 -3.85 25.48 -71.31
C GLY A 8 -4.76 25.46 -70.07
N ARG A 9 -6.06 25.10 -70.16
CA ARG A 9 -6.64 23.72 -70.18
C ARG A 9 -6.08 22.87 -69.03
N ALA A 10 -6.86 22.19 -68.18
CA ALA A 10 -8.27 21.81 -68.20
C ALA A 10 -8.74 21.50 -66.77
N THR A 11 -10.03 21.64 -66.54
CA THR A 11 -10.79 21.16 -65.38
C THR A 11 -10.90 19.64 -65.37
N VAL A 12 -10.65 19.01 -64.21
CA VAL A 12 -11.28 17.75 -63.82
C VAL A 12 -11.70 17.85 -62.36
N VAL A 13 -13.02 17.80 -62.16
CA VAL A 13 -13.70 17.59 -60.88
C VAL A 13 -13.72 16.09 -60.61
N ALA A 14 -13.31 15.67 -59.41
CA ALA A 14 -13.73 14.38 -58.84
C ALA A 14 -13.64 14.46 -57.32
N ALA A 15 -14.82 14.52 -56.69
CA ALA A 15 -15.01 14.39 -55.27
C ALA A 15 -14.72 12.95 -54.82
N LEU A 16 -13.99 12.79 -53.72
CA LEU A 16 -13.94 11.55 -52.95
C LEU A 16 -14.13 11.90 -51.48
N ALA A 17 -15.35 11.65 -51.01
CA ALA A 17 -15.74 11.75 -49.61
C ALA A 17 -15.03 10.62 -48.83
N THR A 18 -14.02 10.97 -48.04
CA THR A 18 -13.49 10.07 -47.01
C THR A 18 -14.30 10.27 -45.74
N LEU A 19 -15.31 9.40 -45.56
CA LEU A 19 -16.04 9.23 -44.32
C LEU A 19 -15.07 8.64 -43.27
N LEU A 20 -14.46 9.49 -42.45
CA LEU A 20 -13.68 9.06 -41.29
C LEU A 20 -14.65 8.53 -40.24
N LEU A 21 -14.73 7.21 -40.10
CA LEU A 21 -15.33 6.57 -38.93
C LEU A 21 -14.51 6.97 -37.69
N ALA A 22 -14.97 8.01 -36.99
CA ALA A 22 -14.54 8.27 -35.62
C ALA A 22 -15.17 7.19 -34.73
N ALA A 23 -14.51 6.04 -34.64
CA ALA A 23 -14.78 5.09 -33.58
C ALA A 23 -14.26 5.71 -32.27
N THR A 24 -15.09 6.55 -31.64
CA THR A 24 -14.87 6.99 -30.26
C THR A 24 -15.17 5.80 -29.34
N GLY A 25 -14.28 4.80 -29.36
CA GLY A 25 -14.26 3.76 -28.35
C GLY A 25 -13.87 4.40 -27.03
N SER A 26 -14.83 4.51 -26.11
CA SER A 26 -14.55 4.81 -24.72
C SER A 26 -13.60 3.73 -24.20
N MET A 27 -12.30 4.03 -24.18
CA MET A 27 -11.33 3.16 -23.52
C MET A 27 -11.68 3.14 -22.03
N SER A 28 -12.38 2.10 -21.60
CA SER A 28 -12.55 1.81 -20.18
C SER A 28 -11.15 1.71 -19.59
N GLN A 29 -10.79 2.67 -18.73
CA GLN A 29 -9.55 2.58 -17.96
C GLN A 29 -9.61 1.29 -17.16
N ALA A 30 -8.75 0.33 -17.51
CA ALA A 30 -8.57 -0.86 -16.70
C ALA A 30 -7.98 -0.39 -15.36
N SER A 31 -8.75 -0.52 -14.28
CA SER A 31 -8.23 -0.29 -12.93
C SER A 31 -7.10 -1.29 -12.67
N ALA A 32 -5.95 -0.80 -12.20
CA ALA A 32 -4.88 -1.68 -11.74
C ALA A 32 -5.42 -2.64 -10.67
N ALA A 33 -5.07 -3.93 -10.78
CA ALA A 33 -5.45 -4.92 -9.78
C ALA A 33 -4.83 -4.54 -8.41
N THR A 34 -5.60 -4.74 -7.34
CA THR A 34 -5.10 -4.54 -5.97
C THR A 34 -3.95 -5.50 -5.70
N THR A 35 -2.78 -4.96 -5.40
CA THR A 35 -1.62 -5.75 -4.95
C THR A 35 -1.79 -6.13 -3.48
N TYR A 36 -1.74 -7.43 -3.20
CA TYR A 36 -1.83 -7.95 -1.84
C TYR A 36 -0.47 -8.36 -1.33
N TRP A 37 -0.14 -7.91 -0.12
CA TRP A 37 1.11 -8.12 0.58
C TRP A 37 0.94 -9.09 1.72
N THR A 38 1.95 -9.95 1.91
CA THR A 38 2.11 -10.78 3.10
C THR A 38 3.37 -10.36 3.83
N PHE A 39 3.26 -10.16 5.14
CA PHE A 39 4.36 -9.79 6.02
C PHE A 39 4.69 -10.96 6.93
N LYS A 40 5.84 -11.59 6.72
CA LYS A 40 6.31 -12.74 7.50
C LYS A 40 7.42 -12.28 8.44
N SER A 41 7.20 -12.41 9.74
CA SER A 41 8.19 -12.08 10.76
C SER A 41 9.41 -12.96 10.60
N ARG A 42 10.61 -12.36 10.61
CA ARG A 42 11.86 -13.12 10.61
C ARG A 42 12.19 -13.73 11.97
N TYR A 43 11.49 -13.32 13.03
CA TYR A 43 11.69 -13.85 14.38
C TYR A 43 11.13 -15.25 14.55
N ASN A 44 9.85 -15.46 14.22
CA ASN A 44 9.16 -16.74 14.40
C ASN A 44 8.70 -17.38 13.08
N GLY A 45 8.93 -16.74 11.94
CA GLY A 45 8.52 -17.27 10.64
C GLY A 45 7.02 -17.23 10.39
N HIS A 46 6.23 -16.59 11.26
CA HIS A 46 4.79 -16.46 11.13
C HIS A 46 4.39 -15.19 10.38
N CYS A 47 3.16 -15.19 9.86
CA CYS A 47 2.61 -14.09 9.06
C CYS A 47 1.69 -13.19 9.89
N LEU A 48 1.76 -11.88 9.64
CA LEU A 48 0.85 -10.89 10.21
C LEU A 48 -0.59 -11.22 9.83
N THR A 49 -1.42 -11.48 10.84
CA THR A 49 -2.76 -12.04 10.69
C THR A 49 -3.77 -11.12 11.36
N GLY A 50 -4.81 -10.78 10.61
CA GLY A 50 -6.00 -10.10 11.09
C GLY A 50 -7.25 -11.00 11.05
N SER A 51 -8.39 -10.48 11.51
CA SER A 51 -9.66 -11.20 11.49
C SER A 51 -10.85 -10.28 11.30
N ALA A 52 -11.91 -10.79 10.69
CA ALA A 52 -13.21 -10.13 10.65
C ALA A 52 -14.01 -10.29 11.95
N SER A 53 -13.61 -11.20 12.84
CA SER A 53 -14.33 -11.53 14.08
C SER A 53 -13.77 -10.86 15.35
N THR A 54 -12.60 -10.23 15.26
CA THR A 54 -11.93 -9.57 16.38
C THR A 54 -11.07 -8.42 15.87
N THR A 55 -10.83 -7.42 16.72
CA THR A 55 -9.91 -6.33 16.42
C THR A 55 -8.45 -6.69 16.67
N ALA A 56 -8.17 -7.84 17.30
CA ALA A 56 -6.80 -8.26 17.57
C ALA A 56 -6.02 -8.51 16.28
N VAL A 57 -4.73 -8.16 16.30
CA VAL A 57 -3.76 -8.53 15.28
C VAL A 57 -2.68 -9.38 15.93
N TRP A 58 -2.23 -10.42 15.24
CA TRP A 58 -1.24 -11.35 15.78
C TRP A 58 -0.41 -11.97 14.66
N THR A 59 0.53 -12.84 15.02
CA THR A 59 1.25 -13.68 14.07
C THR A 59 0.77 -15.14 14.12
N ALA A 60 0.55 -15.76 12.97
CA ALA A 60 0.16 -17.16 12.86
C ALA A 60 0.93 -17.85 11.72
N PRO A 61 0.98 -19.20 11.68
CA PRO A 61 1.56 -19.92 10.54
C PRO A 61 1.06 -19.38 9.21
N CYS A 62 1.97 -19.20 8.27
CA CYS A 62 1.64 -18.61 6.97
C CYS A 62 0.80 -19.59 6.13
N THR A 63 -0.44 -19.20 5.83
CA THR A 63 -1.38 -19.95 4.98
C THR A 63 -1.58 -19.26 3.63
N GLY A 64 -1.21 -17.98 3.50
CA GLY A 64 -1.46 -17.15 2.33
C GLY A 64 -2.94 -16.75 2.16
N GLY A 65 -3.79 -17.07 3.15
CA GLY A 65 -5.22 -16.75 3.11
C GLY A 65 -5.51 -15.26 3.27
N PRO A 66 -6.76 -14.82 3.01
CA PRO A 66 -7.15 -13.41 3.02
C PRO A 66 -6.86 -12.68 4.34
N SER A 67 -6.84 -13.39 5.48
CA SER A 67 -6.51 -12.81 6.79
C SER A 67 -5.05 -12.38 6.92
N GLN A 68 -4.18 -12.90 6.05
CA GLN A 68 -2.74 -12.61 5.99
C GLN A 68 -2.35 -11.79 4.77
N GLN A 69 -3.36 -11.30 4.05
CA GLN A 69 -3.20 -10.46 2.88
C GLN A 69 -3.61 -9.03 3.23
N TRP A 70 -2.68 -8.12 3.01
CA TRP A 70 -2.80 -6.71 3.36
C TRP A 70 -2.56 -5.87 2.12
N TYR A 71 -3.20 -4.72 2.00
CA TYR A 71 -2.99 -3.84 0.87
C TYR A 71 -2.95 -2.39 1.30
N TRP A 72 -2.12 -1.62 0.62
CA TRP A 72 -2.01 -0.20 0.85
C TRP A 72 -3.28 0.50 0.37
N TYR A 73 -3.96 1.18 1.28
CA TYR A 73 -5.25 1.83 1.08
C TYR A 73 -5.16 3.32 1.43
N GLY A 74 -6.01 4.13 0.79
CA GLY A 74 -6.06 5.57 0.99
C GLY A 74 -5.02 6.36 0.20
N THR A 75 -4.98 7.67 0.46
CA THR A 75 -4.05 8.61 -0.16
C THR A 75 -2.63 8.37 0.36
N ARG A 76 -1.64 8.48 -0.53
CA ARG A 76 -0.23 8.48 -0.14
C ARG A 76 0.11 9.80 0.52
N GLU A 77 0.58 9.75 1.74
CA GLU A 77 1.21 10.89 2.42
C GLU A 77 2.73 10.72 2.35
N VAL A 78 3.46 11.84 2.29
CA VAL A 78 4.93 11.83 2.25
C VAL A 78 5.44 12.73 3.36
N TYR A 79 6.23 12.17 4.27
CA TYR A 79 6.84 12.88 5.38
C TYR A 79 8.23 12.30 5.65
N GLY A 80 9.23 13.16 5.91
CA GLY A 80 10.60 12.71 6.17
C GLY A 80 11.27 11.93 5.03
N GLY A 81 10.74 12.01 3.80
CA GLY A 81 11.23 11.23 2.65
C GLY A 81 10.62 9.83 2.53
N GLU A 82 9.73 9.44 3.44
CA GLU A 82 9.02 8.16 3.42
C GLU A 82 7.56 8.33 3.00
N SER A 83 7.00 7.24 2.51
CA SER A 83 5.65 7.12 1.96
C SER A 83 4.75 6.37 2.92
N TYR A 84 3.69 7.04 3.36
CA TYR A 84 2.76 6.52 4.34
C TYR A 84 1.39 6.32 3.72
N ARG A 85 0.77 5.19 4.05
CA ARG A 85 -0.60 4.81 3.65
C ARG A 85 -1.22 3.96 4.74
N MET A 86 -2.55 3.83 4.71
CA MET A 86 -3.21 2.83 5.55
C MET A 86 -2.89 1.43 5.05
N LEU A 87 -2.73 0.48 5.97
CA LEU A 87 -2.55 -0.93 5.62
C LEU A 87 -3.84 -1.70 5.95
N ARG A 88 -4.60 -2.06 4.92
CA ARG A 88 -5.93 -2.66 5.04
C ARG A 88 -5.88 -4.17 4.87
N ASN A 89 -6.51 -4.91 5.77
CA ASN A 89 -6.61 -6.36 5.69
C ASN A 89 -7.66 -6.76 4.65
N ARG A 90 -7.36 -7.75 3.81
CA ARG A 90 -8.29 -8.25 2.78
C ARG A 90 -9.50 -8.94 3.39
N HIS A 91 -9.33 -9.67 4.50
CA HIS A 91 -10.41 -10.45 5.10
C HIS A 91 -11.42 -9.59 5.87
N SER A 92 -10.94 -8.73 6.77
CA SER A 92 -11.83 -7.90 7.58
C SER A 92 -12.28 -6.62 6.88
N GLY A 93 -11.47 -6.11 5.94
CA GLY A 93 -11.68 -4.77 5.39
C GLY A 93 -11.36 -3.66 6.39
N ASP A 94 -10.69 -3.97 7.49
CA ASP A 94 -10.23 -2.99 8.48
C ASP A 94 -8.75 -2.66 8.31
N CYS A 95 -8.36 -1.49 8.78
CA CYS A 95 -7.00 -0.98 8.72
C CYS A 95 -6.22 -1.34 9.99
N LEU A 96 -4.93 -1.63 9.82
CA LEU A 96 -3.98 -1.81 10.90
C LEU A 96 -3.80 -0.48 11.65
N MET A 97 -3.87 -0.54 12.97
CA MET A 97 -3.82 0.60 13.86
C MET A 97 -2.76 0.37 14.93
N THR A 98 -2.18 1.45 15.45
CA THR A 98 -1.34 1.45 16.65
C THR A 98 -1.65 2.67 17.50
N ASP A 99 -1.52 2.59 18.81
CA ASP A 99 -1.49 3.80 19.64
C ASP A 99 -0.11 4.47 19.48
N PHE A 100 -0.08 5.76 19.82
CA PHE A 100 1.13 6.60 19.78
C PHE A 100 1.44 7.11 21.17
N GLU A 101 1.67 6.20 22.11
CA GLU A 101 2.22 6.59 23.39
C GLU A 101 3.66 7.08 23.18
N SER A 102 3.93 8.31 23.62
CA SER A 102 5.26 8.87 23.65
C SER A 102 6.11 8.17 24.73
N GLY A 103 7.42 8.04 24.50
CA GLY A 103 8.37 7.56 25.52
C GLY A 103 8.92 6.14 25.35
N GLY A 104 8.88 5.57 24.14
CA GLY A 104 9.56 4.29 23.84
C GLY A 104 8.86 3.04 24.40
N GLY A 105 7.66 3.21 24.97
CA GLY A 105 6.83 2.15 25.50
C GLY A 105 6.27 1.21 24.42
N ARG A 106 5.69 0.10 24.89
CA ARG A 106 5.01 -0.88 24.05
C ARG A 106 3.61 -0.37 23.69
N ASN A 107 3.42 -0.07 22.42
CA ASN A 107 2.16 0.39 21.85
C ASN A 107 1.31 -0.78 21.36
N ALA A 108 0.01 -0.76 21.67
CA ALA A 108 -0.95 -1.75 21.22
C ALA A 108 -1.14 -1.68 19.70
N VAL A 109 -1.38 -2.83 19.07
CA VAL A 109 -1.68 -2.93 17.64
C VAL A 109 -2.99 -3.69 17.46
N TRP A 110 -3.90 -3.13 16.65
CA TRP A 110 -5.23 -3.67 16.43
C TRP A 110 -5.74 -3.36 15.02
N GLN A 111 -6.95 -3.79 14.69
CA GLN A 111 -7.68 -3.41 13.49
C GLN A 111 -8.90 -2.57 13.84
N SER A 112 -9.17 -1.58 13.00
CA SER A 112 -10.38 -0.75 13.09
C SER A 112 -10.78 -0.26 11.71
N SER A 113 -12.01 0.26 11.61
CA SER A 113 -12.48 0.98 10.43
C SER A 113 -11.44 1.99 9.91
N CYS A 114 -11.20 1.94 8.61
CA CYS A 114 -10.28 2.85 7.91
C CYS A 114 -10.78 4.30 7.83
N ALA A 115 -12.00 4.59 8.27
CA ALA A 115 -12.59 5.93 8.20
C ALA A 115 -12.14 6.87 9.34
N ASN A 116 -11.47 6.35 10.37
CA ASN A 116 -11.09 7.14 11.54
C ASN A 116 -9.95 8.13 11.22
N GLN A 117 -10.18 9.40 11.54
CA GLN A 117 -9.35 10.55 11.14
C GLN A 117 -8.06 10.76 11.98
N THR A 118 -7.50 9.71 12.59
CA THR A 118 -6.28 9.82 13.42
C THR A 118 -5.02 9.43 12.64
N ASN A 119 -3.86 9.97 13.04
CA ASN A 119 -2.54 9.59 12.49
C ASN A 119 -2.18 8.12 12.78
N THR A 120 -2.87 7.45 13.70
CA THR A 120 -2.61 6.07 14.22
C THR A 120 -2.81 4.94 13.22
N ARG A 121 -3.13 5.28 11.97
CA ARG A 121 -3.55 4.34 10.91
C ARG A 121 -2.52 4.16 9.80
N GLU A 122 -1.50 5.00 9.77
CA GLU A 122 -0.58 5.07 8.65
C GLU A 122 0.66 4.24 8.92
N TRP A 123 1.13 3.59 7.88
CA TRP A 123 2.27 2.70 7.93
C TRP A 123 3.14 2.93 6.70
N THR A 124 4.43 2.69 6.86
CA THR A 124 5.40 2.62 5.77
C THR A 124 6.19 1.34 5.86
N ASN A 125 6.66 0.88 4.70
CA ASN A 125 7.69 -0.15 4.60
C ASN A 125 8.88 0.35 3.77
N ASP A 126 9.06 1.68 3.65
CA ASP A 126 10.15 2.27 2.88
C ASP A 126 11.51 1.93 3.49
N THR A 127 11.60 1.89 4.83
CA THR A 127 12.75 1.30 5.52
C THR A 127 12.77 -0.23 5.31
N PRO A 128 13.88 -0.80 4.80
CA PRO A 128 13.99 -2.24 4.59
C PRO A 128 13.67 -3.05 5.85
N GLU A 129 12.86 -4.10 5.68
CA GLU A 129 12.47 -5.05 6.73
C GLU A 129 11.61 -4.50 7.87
N LEU A 130 11.34 -3.19 7.92
CA LEU A 130 10.47 -2.60 8.93
C LEU A 130 9.07 -2.34 8.38
N LEU A 131 8.10 -2.36 9.29
CA LEU A 131 6.75 -1.86 9.07
C LEU A 131 6.48 -0.85 10.18
N SER A 132 6.50 0.44 9.86
CA SER A 132 6.61 1.51 10.85
C SER A 132 5.47 2.53 10.70
N PRO A 133 4.87 3.02 11.79
CA PRO A 133 3.97 4.16 11.75
C PRO A 133 4.75 5.49 11.68
N PRO A 134 4.12 6.61 11.28
CA PRO A 134 4.80 7.89 11.20
C PRO A 134 5.10 8.51 12.57
N TYR A 135 6.00 9.51 12.59
CA TYR A 135 6.27 10.44 13.71
C TYR A 135 6.91 9.86 14.97
N VAL A 136 7.25 8.56 14.98
CA VAL A 136 7.98 7.90 16.06
C VAL A 136 8.96 6.90 15.46
N ASN A 137 10.09 6.66 16.12
CA ASN A 137 11.04 5.61 15.75
C ASN A 137 10.49 4.19 16.01
N ASN A 138 9.17 4.04 16.15
CA ASN A 138 8.55 2.76 16.44
C ASN A 138 8.48 1.92 15.16
N SER A 139 8.52 0.60 15.34
CA SER A 139 8.17 -0.34 14.28
C SER A 139 7.36 -1.49 14.86
N LEU A 140 6.56 -2.10 13.99
CA LEU A 140 5.82 -3.31 14.30
C LEU A 140 6.79 -4.42 14.71
N ARG A 141 6.48 -5.08 15.81
CA ARG A 141 7.22 -6.23 16.29
C ARG A 141 6.34 -7.34 16.83
N VAL A 142 6.94 -8.52 16.92
CA VAL A 142 6.36 -9.69 17.58
C VAL A 142 6.76 -9.72 19.06
N SER A 143 5.86 -10.17 19.92
CA SER A 143 6.16 -10.49 21.31
C SER A 143 7.12 -11.69 21.40
N PRO A 144 8.20 -11.65 22.19
CA PRO A 144 9.02 -12.83 22.47
C PRO A 144 8.26 -13.94 23.22
N ALA A 145 7.20 -13.57 23.96
CA ALA A 145 6.47 -14.48 24.86
C ALA A 145 5.14 -14.98 24.29
N SER A 146 4.70 -14.48 23.12
CA SER A 146 3.40 -14.82 22.56
C SER A 146 3.32 -14.49 21.06
N ASN A 147 2.17 -14.76 20.44
CA ASN A 147 1.92 -14.38 19.05
C ASN A 147 1.44 -12.93 18.89
N ALA A 148 1.32 -12.16 19.98
CA ALA A 148 0.86 -10.79 19.93
C ALA A 148 1.86 -9.89 19.17
N VAL A 149 1.34 -8.85 18.53
CA VAL A 149 2.15 -7.79 17.91
C VAL A 149 1.95 -6.47 18.60
N TYR A 150 2.98 -5.64 18.56
CA TYR A 150 3.04 -4.31 19.17
C TYR A 150 3.84 -3.38 18.29
N THR A 151 3.83 -2.08 18.54
CA THR A 151 4.91 -1.20 18.07
C THR A 151 5.77 -0.72 19.22
N ASN A 152 7.06 -0.55 19.00
CA ASN A 152 7.95 0.25 19.86
C ASN A 152 9.25 0.54 19.11
N ASP A 153 10.09 1.39 19.69
CA ASP A 153 11.38 1.74 19.12
C ASP A 153 12.37 0.55 19.17
N PRO A 154 12.87 0.05 18.04
CA PRO A 154 13.86 -1.02 18.00
C PRO A 154 15.10 -0.75 18.84
N LEU A 155 15.56 0.51 18.91
CA LEU A 155 16.74 0.92 19.65
C LEU A 155 16.50 0.91 21.17
N PHE A 156 15.28 1.25 21.62
CA PHE A 156 14.88 1.10 23.03
C PHE A 156 14.49 -0.34 23.39
N SER A 157 14.06 -1.16 22.43
CA SER A 157 13.86 -2.61 22.65
C SER A 157 15.15 -3.28 23.12
N HIS A 158 16.30 -2.89 22.54
CA HIS A 158 17.60 -3.47 22.85
C HIS A 158 18.04 -3.27 24.29
N THR A 159 17.62 -2.18 24.94
CA THR A 159 17.96 -1.93 26.35
C THR A 159 17.16 -2.80 27.32
N ASN A 160 16.15 -3.52 26.82
CA ASN A 160 15.29 -4.43 27.58
C ASN A 160 15.44 -5.91 27.14
N ASP A 161 16.56 -6.27 26.52
CA ASP A 161 16.85 -7.62 26.00
C ASP A 161 15.82 -8.15 24.98
N ILE A 162 15.09 -7.26 24.30
CA ILE A 162 14.18 -7.66 23.22
C ILE A 162 14.99 -7.78 21.92
N PRO A 163 15.03 -8.95 21.26
CA PRO A 163 15.84 -9.13 20.05
C PRO A 163 15.34 -8.23 18.90
N TYR A 164 16.28 -7.58 18.20
CA TYR A 164 15.97 -6.77 17.00
C TYR A 164 15.12 -7.53 15.98
N LEU A 165 15.39 -8.84 15.84
CA LEU A 165 14.72 -9.71 14.88
C LEU A 165 13.18 -9.70 15.05
N THR A 166 12.68 -9.41 16.25
CA THR A 166 11.23 -9.24 16.51
C THR A 166 10.60 -8.12 15.69
N HIS A 167 11.35 -7.11 15.29
CA HIS A 167 10.92 -5.97 14.47
C HIS A 167 11.03 -6.20 12.97
N THR A 168 11.64 -7.31 12.55
CA THR A 168 11.99 -7.52 11.13
C THR A 168 10.98 -8.41 10.41
N TRP A 169 10.57 -7.96 9.22
CA TRP A 169 9.53 -8.58 8.40
C TRP A 169 10.04 -8.77 6.98
N SER A 170 10.00 -10.02 6.50
CA SER A 170 10.06 -10.30 5.07
C SER A 170 8.72 -10.01 4.42
N ARG A 171 8.74 -9.54 3.17
CA ARG A 171 7.55 -9.12 2.42
C ARG A 171 7.49 -9.78 1.05
N SER A 172 6.31 -10.24 0.68
CA SER A 172 6.00 -10.77 -0.65
C SER A 172 4.64 -10.25 -1.10
N HIS A 173 4.40 -10.16 -2.40
CA HIS A 173 3.11 -9.74 -2.92
C HIS A 173 2.69 -10.48 -4.18
N THR A 174 1.39 -10.46 -4.45
CA THR A 174 0.73 -10.99 -5.65
C THR A 174 -0.18 -9.94 -6.25
#